data_AF-A0A9P0YIT1-F1
#
_entry.id   AF-A0A9P0YIT1-F1
#
_cell.length_a   1.000
_cell.length_b   1.000
_cell.length_c   1.000
_cell.angle_alpha   90.00
_cell.angle_beta   90.00
_cell.angle_gamma   90.00
#
_symmetry.space_group_name_H-M   'P 1'
#
loop_
_entity.id
_entity.type
_entity.pdbx_description
1 polymer ?
#
loop_
_entity_poly.entity_id
_entity_poly.type
_entity_poly.pdbx_seq_one_letter_code
_entity_poly.pdbx_strand_id
1 'polypeptide(L)'
;MRFLHMLKSLKSKLYISNLELPPSFSIERDPGKRKQIHEYHVNIRDEVKRAYLNVGPYQPRMEAYPFKKIGAQKRSFQKHWFDKFNWLEYSPVTDKAYCFFCFLFLSDIHMHTTSALVKDGFQSWKRINQGSQCAFLQHVGTKKKSPHVMCVERAENLRQPSGHIKNVLHTQSQQE
;
A
#
# COMPACT_ATOMS: atom_id res chain seq x y z
N MET A 1 34.92 15.00 21.92
CA MET A 1 34.08 14.66 20.75
C MET A 1 33.00 13.59 20.99
N ARG A 2 33.20 12.58 21.88
CA ARG A 2 32.21 11.50 22.11
C ARG A 2 30.86 11.95 22.69
N PHE A 3 30.85 12.97 23.54
CA PHE A 3 29.64 13.47 24.19
C PHE A 3 28.64 14.13 23.21
N LEU A 4 29.15 14.92 22.27
CA LEU A 4 28.34 15.54 21.20
C LEU A 4 27.72 14.51 20.26
N HIS A 5 28.42 13.41 19.98
CA HIS A 5 27.88 12.29 19.21
C HIS A 5 26.77 11.55 19.95
N MET A 6 26.94 11.37 21.27
CA MET A 6 25.95 10.74 22.13
C MET A 6 24.67 11.59 22.24
N LEU A 7 24.80 12.91 22.36
CA LEU A 7 23.66 13.84 22.36
C LEU A 7 22.97 13.91 20.98
N LYS A 8 23.71 13.87 19.87
CA LYS A 8 23.11 13.75 18.52
C LYS A 8 22.37 12.41 18.35
N SER A 9 22.92 11.32 18.89
CA SER A 9 22.31 10.00 18.88
C SER A 9 21.06 9.93 19.77
N LEU A 10 21.09 10.53 20.96
CA LEU A 10 19.96 10.62 21.88
C LEU A 10 18.88 11.56 21.34
N LYS A 11 19.24 12.70 20.74
CA LYS A 11 18.27 13.58 20.04
C LYS A 11 17.64 12.91 18.84
N SER A 12 18.41 12.14 18.07
CA SER A 12 17.89 11.33 16.95
C SER A 12 16.99 10.20 17.45
N LYS A 13 17.37 9.48 18.52
CA LYS A 13 16.54 8.42 19.13
C LYS A 13 15.26 8.97 19.77
N LEU A 14 15.33 10.11 20.47
CA LEU A 14 14.17 10.80 21.04
C LEU A 14 13.27 11.38 19.94
N TYR A 15 13.82 11.84 18.82
CA TYR A 15 13.04 12.25 17.64
C TYR A 15 12.36 11.05 16.97
N ILE A 16 13.04 9.90 16.88
CA ILE A 16 12.51 8.67 16.31
C ILE A 16 11.47 8.01 17.22
N SER A 17 11.61 8.10 18.55
CA SER A 17 10.63 7.54 19.50
C SER A 17 9.41 8.41 19.73
N ASN A 18 9.45 9.68 19.32
CA ASN A 18 8.36 10.65 19.45
C ASN A 18 7.70 11.01 18.11
N LEU A 19 7.97 10.26 17.04
CA LEU A 19 7.13 10.35 15.85
C LEU A 19 5.91 9.45 16.09
N GLU A 20 5.02 9.88 16.97
CA GLU A 20 3.61 9.75 16.62
C GLU A 20 3.45 10.64 15.39
N LEU A 21 2.96 10.12 14.27
CA LEU A 21 2.52 10.97 13.16
C LEU A 21 1.74 12.12 13.79
N PRO A 22 2.17 13.39 13.60
CA PRO A 22 1.46 14.50 14.21
C PRO A 22 0.00 14.40 13.79
N PRO A 23 -0.97 14.84 14.62
CA PRO A 23 -2.40 14.75 14.33
C PRO A 23 -2.83 15.33 12.97
N SER A 24 -1.93 16.01 12.26
CA SER A 24 -2.06 16.59 10.93
C SER A 24 -1.22 15.92 9.83
N PHE A 25 -0.70 14.69 9.98
CA PHE A 25 -0.05 14.00 8.86
C PHE A 25 -1.10 13.61 7.80
N SER A 26 -1.41 14.57 6.94
CA SER A 26 -2.33 14.39 5.83
C SER A 26 -1.64 13.56 4.75
N ILE A 27 -2.00 12.28 4.66
CA ILE A 27 -1.57 11.43 3.54
C ILE A 27 -2.35 11.81 2.27
N GLU A 28 -1.62 11.96 1.16
CA GLU A 28 -2.24 12.06 -0.16
C GLU A 28 -2.89 10.72 -0.52
N ARG A 29 -4.20 10.73 -0.74
CA ARG A 29 -4.99 9.52 -0.95
C ARG A 29 -5.05 9.13 -2.42
N ASP A 30 -4.99 10.10 -3.32
CA ASP A 30 -5.09 9.85 -4.75
C ASP A 30 -3.85 9.06 -5.22
N PRO A 31 -4.02 7.84 -5.75
CA PRO A 31 -2.89 7.00 -6.16
C PRO A 31 -2.09 7.61 -7.32
N GLY A 32 -2.69 8.53 -8.09
CA GLY A 32 -2.03 9.26 -9.16
C GLY A 32 -1.22 10.46 -8.68
N LYS A 33 -1.29 10.84 -7.40
CA LYS A 33 -0.57 11.99 -6.80
C LYS A 33 0.37 11.61 -5.66
N ARG A 34 0.11 10.48 -5.00
CA ARG A 34 0.86 10.10 -3.80
C ARG A 34 2.30 9.69 -4.13
N LYS A 35 3.19 10.02 -3.19
CA LYS A 35 4.60 9.62 -3.19
C LYS A 35 4.77 8.11 -3.03
N GLN A 36 5.75 7.49 -3.69
CA GLN A 36 6.06 6.07 -3.48
C GLN A 36 6.56 5.81 -2.06
N ILE A 37 6.24 4.64 -1.51
CA ILE A 37 6.59 4.26 -0.13
C ILE A 37 8.10 4.30 0.10
N HIS A 38 8.91 3.90 -0.88
CA HIS A 38 10.37 3.90 -0.76
C HIS A 38 10.97 5.31 -0.68
N GLU A 39 10.25 6.35 -1.10
CA GLU A 39 10.74 7.73 -1.02
C GLU A 39 10.55 8.34 0.37
N TYR A 40 9.81 7.69 1.28
CA TYR A 40 9.79 8.07 2.69
C TYR A 40 11.01 7.51 3.42
N HIS A 41 11.42 8.18 4.50
CA HIS A 41 12.52 7.72 5.35
C HIS A 41 12.19 6.34 5.94
N VAL A 42 13.18 5.44 5.99
CA VAL A 42 12.96 4.03 6.38
C VAL A 42 12.23 3.89 7.72
N ASN A 43 12.56 4.74 8.70
CA ASN A 43 11.96 4.71 10.04
C ASN A 43 10.46 5.07 10.09
N ILE A 44 9.90 5.69 9.05
CA ILE A 44 8.49 6.14 9.04
C ILE A 44 7.62 5.35 8.06
N ARG A 45 8.21 4.48 7.23
CA ARG A 45 7.47 3.78 6.17
C ARG A 45 6.33 2.93 6.70
N ASP A 46 6.54 2.23 7.80
CA ASP A 46 5.50 1.38 8.38
C ASP A 46 4.36 2.20 8.99
N GLU A 47 4.66 3.37 9.54
CA GLU A 47 3.64 4.29 10.05
C GLU A 47 2.83 4.91 8.90
N VAL A 48 3.48 5.28 7.80
CA VAL A 48 2.80 5.71 6.57
C VAL A 48 1.91 4.58 6.02
N LYS A 49 2.40 3.34 5.96
CA LYS A 49 1.58 2.19 5.55
C LYS A 49 0.38 1.99 6.46
N ARG A 50 0.55 2.09 7.79
CA ARG A 50 -0.55 2.03 8.76
C ARG A 50 -1.57 3.15 8.53
N ALA A 51 -1.12 4.37 8.28
CA ALA A 51 -2.00 5.49 7.95
C ALA A 51 -2.86 5.19 6.71
N TYR A 52 -2.27 4.67 5.63
CA TYR A 52 -3.03 4.22 4.45
C TYR A 52 -3.98 3.06 4.78
N LEU A 53 -3.53 2.06 5.53
CA LEU A 53 -4.34 0.90 5.91
C LEU A 53 -5.55 1.27 6.75
N ASN A 54 -5.43 2.28 7.62
CA ASN A 54 -6.51 2.76 8.47
C ASN A 54 -7.65 3.40 7.66
N VAL A 55 -7.30 4.14 6.60
CA VAL A 55 -8.28 4.82 5.75
C VAL A 55 -8.73 4.00 4.54
N GLY A 56 -8.00 2.93 4.22
CA GLY A 56 -8.31 1.98 3.16
C GLY A 56 -8.02 2.45 1.71
N PRO A 57 -8.34 1.61 0.73
CA PRO A 57 -8.20 1.89 -0.70
C PRO A 57 -8.96 3.15 -1.14
N TYR A 58 -8.36 3.96 -2.01
CA TYR A 58 -9.01 5.15 -2.56
C TYR A 58 -10.03 4.80 -3.67
N GLN A 59 -11.31 4.76 -3.31
CA GLN A 59 -12.43 4.32 -4.16
C GLN A 59 -13.50 5.40 -4.37
N PRO A 60 -13.18 6.53 -5.04
CA PRO A 60 -14.16 7.59 -5.26
C PRO A 60 -15.29 7.09 -6.17
N ARG A 61 -16.53 7.09 -5.65
CA ARG A 61 -17.73 6.74 -6.42
C ARG A 61 -18.29 7.98 -7.09
N MET A 62 -17.97 8.14 -8.37
CA MET A 62 -18.39 9.28 -9.18
C MET A 62 -19.67 8.94 -9.96
N GLU A 63 -20.46 9.97 -10.29
CA GLU A 63 -21.63 9.80 -11.14
C GLU A 63 -21.22 9.45 -12.57
N ALA A 64 -20.19 10.13 -13.08
CA ALA A 64 -19.57 9.83 -14.35
C ALA A 64 -18.05 9.77 -14.20
N TYR A 65 -17.44 8.77 -14.85
CA TYR A 65 -16.00 8.66 -15.01
C TYR A 65 -15.61 9.15 -16.40
N PRO A 66 -14.42 9.75 -16.57
CA PRO A 66 -13.85 10.04 -17.89
C PRO A 66 -13.92 8.81 -18.79
N PHE A 67 -14.36 9.02 -20.03
CA PHE A 67 -14.41 7.97 -21.04
C PHE A 67 -13.48 8.30 -22.20
N LYS A 68 -12.92 7.26 -22.80
CA LYS A 68 -12.20 7.34 -24.07
C LYS A 68 -12.98 6.60 -25.13
N LYS A 69 -13.00 7.14 -26.36
CA LYS A 69 -13.49 6.40 -27.52
C LYS A 69 -12.39 5.45 -27.99
N ILE A 70 -12.70 4.16 -28.04
CA ILE A 70 -11.81 3.11 -28.56
C ILE A 70 -12.59 2.42 -29.69
N GLY A 71 -12.27 2.78 -30.93
CA GLY A 71 -13.12 2.47 -32.08
C GLY A 71 -14.50 3.10 -31.91
N ALA A 72 -15.56 2.32 -32.13
CA ALA A 72 -16.94 2.77 -31.96
C ALA A 72 -17.41 2.84 -30.50
N GLN A 73 -16.67 2.25 -29.56
CA GLN A 73 -17.13 2.08 -28.18
C GLN A 73 -16.56 3.15 -27.26
N LYS A 74 -17.42 3.75 -26.44
CA LYS A 74 -17.01 4.55 -25.29
C LYS A 74 -16.70 3.64 -24.12
N ARG A 75 -15.52 3.80 -23.53
CA ARG A 75 -15.09 2.99 -22.39
C ARG A 75 -14.57 3.91 -21.29
N SER A 76 -15.04 3.67 -20.08
CA SER A 76 -14.63 4.36 -18.86
C SER A 76 -14.45 3.35 -17.73
N PHE A 77 -13.79 3.80 -16.66
CA PHE A 77 -13.87 3.13 -15.38
C PHE A 77 -15.33 2.96 -14.93
N GLN A 78 -15.63 1.90 -14.17
CA GLN A 78 -16.96 1.62 -13.66
C GLN A 78 -16.93 1.44 -12.14
N LYS A 79 -17.73 2.23 -11.40
CA LYS A 79 -17.79 2.19 -9.92
C LYS A 79 -18.09 0.79 -9.36
N HIS A 80 -18.88 -0.02 -10.06
CA HIS A 80 -19.21 -1.37 -9.60
C HIS A 80 -18.01 -2.34 -9.60
N TRP A 81 -16.87 -1.96 -10.20
CA TRP A 81 -15.64 -2.74 -10.06
C TRP A 81 -15.09 -2.71 -8.64
N PHE A 82 -15.35 -1.64 -7.87
CA PHE A 82 -14.98 -1.59 -6.45
C PHE A 82 -15.68 -2.67 -5.62
N ASP A 83 -16.93 -3.00 -5.97
CA ASP A 83 -17.71 -4.02 -5.26
C ASP A 83 -17.12 -5.43 -5.47
N LYS A 84 -16.42 -5.66 -6.58
CA LYS A 84 -15.78 -6.93 -6.92
C LYS A 84 -14.32 -7.02 -6.48
N PHE A 85 -13.64 -5.87 -6.40
CA PHE A 85 -12.20 -5.80 -6.15
C PHE A 85 -11.93 -4.81 -5.03
N ASN A 86 -11.94 -5.30 -3.79
CA ASN A 86 -11.74 -4.47 -2.60
C ASN A 86 -10.39 -3.74 -2.60
N TRP A 87 -9.36 -4.27 -3.26
CA TRP A 87 -8.02 -3.68 -3.37
C TRP A 87 -7.90 -2.59 -4.43
N LEU A 88 -8.90 -2.45 -5.30
CA LEU A 88 -8.84 -1.58 -6.47
C LEU A 88 -8.91 -0.12 -6.04
N GLU A 89 -7.99 0.68 -6.55
CA GLU A 89 -8.02 2.14 -6.42
C GLU A 89 -8.20 2.79 -7.78
N TYR A 90 -8.70 4.02 -7.80
CA TYR A 90 -8.83 4.82 -9.01
C TYR A 90 -8.41 6.26 -8.77
N SER A 91 -7.61 6.82 -9.67
CA SER A 91 -7.27 8.24 -9.70
C SER A 91 -8.12 8.96 -10.74
N PRO A 92 -8.98 9.92 -10.33
CA PRO A 92 -9.66 10.82 -11.26
C PRO A 92 -8.70 11.72 -12.02
N VAL A 93 -7.52 12.03 -11.44
CA VAL A 93 -6.52 12.91 -12.06
C VAL A 93 -5.79 12.24 -13.20
N THR A 94 -5.41 10.97 -13.05
CA THR A 94 -4.72 10.24 -14.12
C THR A 94 -5.67 9.44 -15.01
N ASP A 95 -6.93 9.29 -14.60
CA ASP A 95 -7.91 8.35 -15.16
C ASP A 95 -7.34 6.93 -15.26
N LYS A 96 -6.77 6.44 -14.15
CA LYS A 96 -6.14 5.11 -14.07
C LYS A 96 -6.50 4.39 -12.80
N ALA A 97 -6.47 3.06 -12.89
CA ALA A 97 -6.66 2.14 -11.77
C ALA A 97 -5.33 1.67 -11.20
N TYR A 98 -5.29 1.43 -9.90
CA TYR A 98 -4.12 1.00 -9.16
C TYR A 98 -4.46 -0.12 -8.17
N CYS A 99 -3.44 -0.78 -7.63
CA CYS A 99 -3.60 -1.77 -6.57
C CYS A 99 -3.08 -1.25 -5.23
N PHE A 100 -3.99 -1.13 -4.27
CA PHE A 100 -3.71 -0.62 -2.94
C PHE A 100 -2.61 -1.40 -2.21
N PHE A 101 -2.80 -2.72 -2.05
CA PHE A 101 -1.86 -3.54 -1.29
C PHE A 101 -0.49 -3.63 -1.96
N CYS A 102 -0.45 -3.76 -3.30
CA CYS A 102 0.81 -3.82 -4.03
C CYS A 102 1.58 -2.50 -3.95
N PHE A 103 0.89 -1.35 -3.97
CA PHE A 103 1.55 -0.06 -3.72
C PHE A 103 2.24 -0.02 -2.35
N LEU A 104 1.60 -0.57 -1.31
CA LEU A 104 2.13 -0.53 0.05
C LEU A 104 3.28 -1.52 0.29
N PHE A 105 3.24 -2.72 -0.30
CA PHE A 105 4.06 -3.85 0.14
C PHE A 105 4.91 -4.53 -0.93
N LEU A 106 4.81 -4.17 -2.22
CA LEU A 106 5.56 -4.87 -3.27
C LEU A 106 7.08 -4.81 -3.04
N SER A 107 7.59 -3.66 -2.57
CA SER A 107 9.01 -3.50 -2.23
C SER A 107 9.48 -4.43 -1.12
N ASP A 108 8.59 -4.75 -0.18
CA ASP A 108 8.93 -5.50 1.03
C ASP A 108 8.97 -7.01 0.77
N ILE A 109 8.35 -7.47 -0.32
CA ILE A 109 8.39 -8.87 -0.74
C ILE A 109 9.49 -9.12 -1.79
N HIS A 110 10.28 -8.09 -2.13
CA HIS A 110 11.39 -8.16 -3.10
C HIS A 110 11.00 -8.79 -4.44
N MET A 111 9.74 -8.62 -4.86
CA MET A 111 9.24 -9.14 -6.12
C MET A 111 9.11 -8.02 -7.15
N HIS A 112 9.39 -8.35 -8.40
CA HIS A 112 9.07 -7.49 -9.53
C HIS A 112 7.71 -7.86 -10.12
N THR A 113 6.94 -6.85 -10.49
CA THR A 113 5.72 -7.02 -11.28
C THR A 113 5.79 -6.22 -12.56
N THR A 114 5.26 -6.78 -13.63
CA THR A 114 4.99 -6.09 -14.90
C THR A 114 3.58 -5.50 -14.92
N SER A 115 2.83 -5.63 -13.82
CA SER A 115 1.46 -5.14 -13.76
C SER A 115 1.41 -3.61 -13.74
N ALA A 116 0.78 -3.03 -14.77
CA ALA A 116 0.53 -1.60 -14.85
C ALA A 116 -0.26 -1.06 -13.64
N LEU A 117 -1.02 -1.92 -12.93
CA LEU A 117 -1.75 -1.55 -11.70
C LEU A 117 -0.84 -1.11 -10.55
N VAL A 118 0.47 -1.39 -10.61
CA VAL A 118 1.40 -1.05 -9.53
C VAL A 118 2.34 0.09 -9.90
N LYS A 119 2.80 0.12 -11.16
CA LYS A 119 3.81 1.09 -11.61
C LYS A 119 3.17 2.35 -12.19
N ASP A 120 2.47 2.20 -13.31
CA ASP A 120 2.10 3.33 -14.18
C ASP A 120 0.61 3.70 -14.11
N GLY A 121 -0.19 2.85 -13.47
CA GLY A 121 -1.64 2.85 -13.50
C GLY A 121 -2.22 2.15 -14.75
N PHE A 122 -3.34 1.48 -14.57
CA PHE A 122 -4.03 0.72 -15.62
C PHE A 122 -5.23 1.51 -16.19
N GLN A 123 -5.34 1.60 -17.52
CA GLN A 123 -6.45 2.29 -18.21
C GLN A 123 -7.09 1.48 -19.34
N SER A 124 -6.69 0.22 -19.54
CA SER A 124 -7.18 -0.60 -20.64
C SER A 124 -8.53 -1.23 -20.31
N TRP A 125 -9.58 -0.41 -20.15
CA TRP A 125 -10.93 -0.79 -19.74
C TRP A 125 -11.56 -1.91 -20.58
N LYS A 126 -11.15 -2.04 -21.86
CA LYS A 126 -11.58 -3.15 -22.73
C LYS A 126 -11.22 -4.53 -22.19
N ARG A 127 -10.16 -4.63 -21.38
CA ARG A 127 -9.65 -5.88 -20.78
C ARG A 127 -10.32 -6.20 -19.44
N ILE A 128 -11.33 -5.46 -19.05
CA ILE A 128 -12.15 -5.76 -17.87
C ILE A 128 -13.40 -6.51 -18.34
N ASN A 129 -13.86 -7.49 -17.54
CA ASN A 129 -14.96 -8.41 -17.87
C ASN A 129 -14.70 -9.40 -19.03
N GLN A 130 -13.44 -9.67 -19.39
CA GLN A 130 -13.07 -10.70 -20.38
C GLN A 130 -12.90 -12.10 -19.75
N GLY A 131 -13.78 -12.50 -18.83
CA GLY A 131 -13.65 -13.78 -18.12
C GLY A 131 -12.26 -13.96 -17.48
N SER A 132 -11.59 -15.08 -17.77
CA SER A 132 -10.24 -15.38 -17.30
C SER A 132 -9.14 -14.44 -17.81
N GLN A 133 -9.41 -13.68 -18.88
CA GLN A 133 -8.50 -12.66 -19.42
C GLN A 133 -8.72 -11.28 -18.80
N CYS A 134 -9.62 -11.18 -17.81
CA CYS A 134 -9.82 -9.95 -17.06
C CYS A 134 -8.50 -9.50 -16.41
N ALA A 135 -8.03 -8.30 -16.75
CA ALA A 135 -6.75 -7.79 -16.27
C ALA A 135 -6.67 -7.71 -14.73
N PHE A 136 -7.80 -7.46 -14.06
CA PHE A 136 -7.87 -7.44 -12.60
C PHE A 136 -7.75 -8.85 -12.00
N LEU A 137 -8.40 -9.87 -12.61
CA LEU A 137 -8.26 -11.26 -12.17
C LEU A 137 -6.84 -11.78 -12.43
N GLN A 138 -6.26 -11.45 -13.57
CA GLN A 138 -4.86 -11.80 -13.89
C GLN A 138 -3.87 -11.16 -12.92
N HIS A 139 -4.13 -9.94 -12.45
CA HIS A 139 -3.30 -9.27 -11.46
C HIS A 139 -3.32 -9.98 -10.10
N VAL A 140 -4.51 -10.34 -9.61
CA VAL A 140 -4.66 -11.13 -8.37
C VAL A 140 -3.95 -12.48 -8.54
N GLY A 141 -4.08 -13.07 -9.72
CA GLY A 141 -3.49 -14.36 -10.05
C GLY A 141 -4.24 -15.53 -9.39
N THR A 142 -3.90 -16.75 -9.81
CA THR A 142 -4.52 -17.98 -9.30
C THR A 142 -3.63 -18.72 -8.30
N LYS A 143 -2.37 -18.30 -8.15
CA LYS A 143 -1.39 -18.95 -7.28
C LYS A 143 -1.50 -18.39 -5.86
N LYS A 144 -1.41 -19.28 -4.86
CA LYS A 144 -1.38 -18.92 -3.42
C LYS A 144 -0.23 -17.98 -3.03
N LYS A 145 0.82 -17.88 -3.85
CA LYS A 145 1.96 -16.97 -3.65
C LYS A 145 2.12 -15.98 -4.81
N SER A 146 1.01 -15.49 -5.37
CA SER A 146 1.11 -14.37 -6.31
C SER A 146 1.61 -13.12 -5.56
N PRO A 147 2.27 -12.17 -6.25
CA PRO A 147 2.72 -10.93 -5.62
C PRO A 147 1.59 -10.18 -4.90
N HIS A 148 0.39 -10.18 -5.49
CA HIS A 148 -0.79 -9.57 -4.88
C HIS A 148 -1.14 -10.23 -3.55
N VAL A 149 -1.30 -11.57 -3.52
CA VAL A 149 -1.67 -12.30 -2.30
C VAL A 149 -0.64 -12.08 -1.20
N MET A 150 0.65 -12.11 -1.51
CA MET A 150 1.71 -11.83 -0.53
C MET A 150 1.66 -10.39 0.00
N CYS A 151 1.28 -9.41 -0.83
CA CYS A 151 1.08 -8.03 -0.37
C CYS A 151 -0.14 -7.91 0.56
N VAL A 152 -1.22 -8.65 0.29
CA VAL A 152 -2.39 -8.72 1.18
C VAL A 152 -1.99 -9.33 2.53
N GLU A 153 -1.27 -10.46 2.52
CA GLU A 153 -0.77 -11.09 3.75
C GLU A 153 0.11 -10.15 4.59
N ARG A 154 1.00 -9.38 3.94
CA ARG A 154 1.81 -8.36 4.63
C ARG A 154 0.96 -7.24 5.23
N ALA A 155 -0.10 -6.83 4.55
CA ALA A 155 -1.03 -5.84 5.07
C ALA A 155 -1.74 -6.31 6.34
N GLU A 156 -2.23 -7.56 6.35
CA GLU A 156 -2.88 -8.15 7.52
C GLU A 156 -1.91 -8.30 8.68
N ASN A 157 -0.67 -8.74 8.42
CA ASN A 157 0.36 -8.85 9.46
C ASN A 157 0.72 -7.49 10.08
N LEU A 158 0.77 -6.41 9.28
CA LEU A 158 1.06 -5.07 9.79
C LEU A 158 -0.11 -4.49 10.62
N ARG A 159 -1.35 -4.94 10.36
CA ARG A 159 -2.54 -4.54 11.12
C ARG A 159 -2.62 -5.18 12.50
N GLN A 160 -2.04 -6.37 12.68
CA GLN A 160 -2.05 -7.02 13.98
C GLN A 160 -1.10 -6.28 14.95
N PRO A 161 -1.58 -5.87 16.15
CA PRO A 161 -0.68 -5.44 17.22
C PRO A 161 0.33 -6.56 17.44
N SER A 162 1.62 -6.23 17.47
CA SER A 162 2.71 -7.21 17.58
C SER A 162 2.52 -8.11 18.80
N GLY A 163 1.87 -9.26 18.63
CA GLY A 163 1.58 -10.21 19.70
C GLY A 163 2.80 -11.01 20.15
N HIS A 164 4.01 -10.62 19.76
CA HIS A 164 5.25 -11.34 20.05
C HIS A 164 6.32 -10.38 20.56
N ILE A 165 6.09 -9.82 21.75
CA ILE A 165 7.17 -9.72 22.74
C ILE A 165 6.90 -10.87 23.71
N LYS A 166 7.41 -12.06 23.40
CA LYS A 166 7.62 -13.03 24.49
C LYS A 166 8.70 -12.43 25.36
N ASN A 167 8.34 -12.07 26.59
CA ASN A 167 9.26 -11.71 27.66
C ASN A 167 10.31 -12.82 27.80
N VAL A 168 11.47 -12.67 27.16
CA VAL A 168 12.67 -13.43 27.52
C VAL A 168 13.35 -12.67 28.67
N LEU A 169 12.65 -12.63 29.79
CA LEU A 169 13.21 -12.36 31.11
C LEU A 169 12.66 -13.44 32.03
N HIS A 170 13.09 -14.67 31.78
CA HIS A 170 13.08 -15.71 32.81
C HIS A 170 14.53 -15.96 33.22
N THR A 171 14.94 -15.16 34.20
CA THR A 171 15.78 -15.56 35.34
C THR A 171 17.15 -16.17 35.02
N GLN A 172 18.15 -15.30 34.83
CA GLN A 172 19.44 -15.50 35.50
C GLN A 172 19.38 -14.77 36.84
N SER A 173 19.15 -15.52 37.93
CA SER A 173 19.68 -15.25 39.28
C SER A 173 18.94 -16.09 40.31
N GLN A 174 19.56 -17.19 40.74
CA GLN A 174 19.85 -17.66 42.12
C GLN A 174 20.70 -18.93 41.86
N GLN A 175 22.04 -18.92 41.87
CA GLN A 175 22.93 -18.89 43.05
C GLN A 175 22.25 -19.43 44.29
N GLU A 176 22.41 -20.75 44.52
CA GLU A 176 23.34 -21.30 45.52
C GLU A 176 23.94 -22.61 44.99
#